data_AF-A0A3L7ZB70-F1
#
_entry.id   AF-A0A3L7ZB70-F1
#
_cell.length_a   1.000
_cell.length_b   1.000
_cell.length_c   1.000
_cell.angle_alpha   90.00
_cell.angle_beta   90.00
_cell.angle_gamma   90.00
#
_symmetry.space_group_name_H-M   'P 1'
#
loop_
_entity.id
_entity.type
_entity.pdbx_description
1 polymer ?
#
loop_
_entity_poly.entity_id
_entity_poly.type
_entity_poly.pdbx_seq_one_letter_code
_entity_poly.pdbx_strand_id
1 'polypeptide(L)' 'MQLIYIIAIPLVVLIFFIVLSLKTDWKEIDRHNRQYYVGGYHIYYDRKILRKIKSVTNHKKETI' A
#
# COMPACT_ATOMS: atom_id res chain seq x y z
N MET A 1 35.23 -13.64 -18.11
CA MET A 1 35.08 -12.17 -17.94
C MET A 1 33.64 -11.68 -18.11
N GLN A 2 32.88 -12.10 -19.14
CA GLN A 2 31.49 -11.65 -19.35
C GLN A 2 30.48 -12.08 -18.26
N LEU A 3 30.57 -13.31 -17.74
CA LEU A 3 29.67 -13.82 -16.69
C LEU A 3 29.68 -12.97 -15.42
N ILE A 4 30.84 -12.41 -15.06
CA ILE A 4 30.99 -11.56 -13.87
C ILE A 4 30.16 -10.29 -14.03
N TYR A 5 30.11 -9.69 -15.22
CA TYR A 5 29.29 -8.50 -15.45
C TYR A 5 27.80 -8.82 -15.43
N ILE A 6 27.41 -9.98 -15.96
CA ILE A 6 26.00 -10.44 -15.93
C ILE A 6 25.50 -10.59 -14.48
N ILE A 7 26.37 -10.97 -13.55
CA ILE A 7 26.03 -11.10 -12.13
C ILE A 7 26.22 -9.79 -11.37
N ALA A 8 27.29 -9.05 -11.63
CA ALA A 8 27.63 -7.83 -10.90
C ALA A 8 26.64 -6.69 -11.17
N ILE A 9 26.18 -6.52 -12.41
CA ILE A 9 25.23 -5.47 -12.78
C ILE A 9 23.91 -5.58 -11.97
N PRO A 10 23.18 -6.72 -11.97
CA PRO A 10 21.97 -6.83 -11.18
C PRO A 10 22.25 -6.73 -9.67
N LEU A 11 23.43 -7.15 -9.20
CA LEU A 11 23.81 -7.01 -7.79
C LEU A 11 23.96 -5.54 -7.39
N VAL A 12 24.63 -4.72 -8.22
CA VAL A 12 24.78 -3.28 -7.99
C VAL A 12 23.42 -2.58 -8.03
N VAL A 13 22.57 -2.94 -9.00
CA VAL A 13 21.21 -2.41 -9.09
C VAL A 13 20.39 -2.78 -7.85
N LEU A 14 20.48 -4.03 -7.38
CA LEU A 14 19.81 -4.50 -6.16
C LEU A 14 20.28 -3.72 -4.92
N ILE A 15 21.59 -3.57 -4.73
CA ILE A 15 22.17 -2.79 -3.62
C ILE A 15 21.68 -1.35 -3.68
N PHE A 16 21.64 -0.75 -4.87
CA PHE A 16 21.11 0.60 -5.06
C PHE A 16 19.64 0.71 -4.63
N PHE A 17 18.78 -0.22 -5.04
CA PHE A 17 17.37 -0.25 -4.60
C PHE A 17 17.22 -0.48 -3.10
N ILE A 18 18.07 -1.32 -2.49
CA ILE A 18 18.08 -1.54 -1.03
C ILE A 18 18.44 -0.23 -0.31
N VAL A 19 19.49 0.46 -0.74
CA VAL A 19 19.92 1.74 -0.14
C VAL A 19 18.83 2.80 -0.27
N LEU A 20 18.22 2.94 -1.46
CA LEU A 20 17.09 3.84 -1.67
C LEU A 20 15.90 3.49 -0.76
N SER A 21 15.58 2.20 -0.65
CA SER A 21 14.53 1.69 0.23
C SER A 21 14.79 2.05 1.68
N LEU A 22 16.02 1.87 2.18
CA LEU A 22 16.38 2.19 3.56
C LEU A 22 16.29 3.70 3.88
N LYS A 23 16.53 4.56 2.89
CA LYS A 23 16.43 6.02 3.05
C LYS A 23 15.03 6.57 2.81
N THR A 24 14.15 5.78 2.22
CA THR A 24 12.76 6.15 1.95
C THR A 24 12.00 6.28 3.26
N ASP A 25 11.21 7.35 3.39
CA ASP A 25 10.28 7.50 4.51
C ASP A 25 9.06 6.59 4.32
N TRP A 26 9.20 5.35 4.77
CA TRP A 26 8.13 4.36 4.76
C TRP A 26 6.89 4.79 5.54
N LYS A 27 7.05 5.64 6.56
CA LYS A 27 5.94 6.09 7.39
C LYS A 27 5.08 7.12 6.68
N GLU A 28 5.72 8.02 5.92
CA GLU A 28 4.99 8.97 5.06
C GLU A 28 4.29 8.23 3.92
N ILE A 29 4.94 7.25 3.31
CA ILE A 29 4.29 6.39 2.30
C ILE A 29 3.11 5.62 2.89
N ASP A 30 3.26 5.00 4.07
CA ASP A 30 2.15 4.30 4.73
C ASP A 30 0.99 5.26 5.07
N ARG A 31 1.30 6.47 5.57
CA ARG A 31 0.30 7.50 5.84
C ARG A 31 -0.47 7.89 4.57
N HIS A 32 0.26 8.11 3.47
CA HIS A 32 -0.34 8.42 2.18
C HIS A 32 -1.14 7.23 1.64
N ASN A 33 -0.68 5.99 1.83
CA ASN A 33 -1.42 4.81 1.40
C ASN A 33 -2.70 4.61 2.21
N ARG A 34 -2.63 4.77 3.54
CA ARG A 34 -3.77 4.65 4.45
C ARG A 34 -4.90 5.61 4.14
N GLN A 35 -4.63 6.77 3.53
CA GLN A 35 -5.71 7.69 3.12
C GLN A 35 -6.67 7.05 2.10
N TYR A 36 -6.21 6.03 1.37
CA TYR A 36 -7.02 5.25 0.42
C TYR A 36 -7.68 4.02 1.07
N TYR A 37 -7.59 3.87 2.39
CA TYR A 37 -8.24 2.80 3.15
C TYR A 37 -9.22 3.37 4.18
N VAL A 38 -10.42 2.79 4.25
CA VAL A 38 -11.41 3.10 5.29
C VAL A 38 -11.84 1.81 5.95
N GLY A 39 -11.60 1.67 7.26
CA GLY A 39 -11.96 0.46 8.00
C GLY A 39 -11.30 -0.82 7.46
N GLY A 40 -10.09 -0.70 6.91
CA GLY A 40 -9.35 -1.82 6.29
C GLY A 40 -9.71 -2.10 4.83
N TYR A 41 -10.71 -1.43 4.26
CA TYR A 41 -11.13 -1.60 2.86
C TYR A 41 -10.50 -0.56 1.96
N HIS A 42 -9.98 -0.97 0.80
CA HIS A 42 -9.42 -0.05 -0.17
C HIS A 42 -10.55 0.70 -0.89
N ILE A 43 -10.61 2.03 -0.73
CA ILE A 43 -11.74 2.87 -1.15
C ILE A 43 -12.08 2.67 -2.64
N TYR A 44 -11.06 2.46 -3.49
CA TYR A 44 -11.25 2.31 -4.93
C TYR A 44 -11.91 0.98 -5.32
N TYR A 45 -11.50 -0.14 -4.72
CA TYR A 45 -12.01 -1.47 -5.08
C TYR A 45 -13.28 -1.83 -4.30
N ASP A 46 -13.37 -1.40 -3.04
CA ASP A 46 -14.37 -1.89 -2.09
C ASP A 46 -15.56 -0.94 -1.93
N ARG A 47 -15.73 0.02 -2.85
CA ARG A 47 -16.79 1.03 -2.79
C ARG A 47 -18.19 0.42 -2.58
N LYS A 48 -18.47 -0.76 -3.13
CA LYS A 48 -19.73 -1.50 -2.93
C LYS A 48 -19.89 -2.00 -1.49
N ILE A 49 -18.82 -2.54 -0.91
CA ILE A 49 -18.80 -3.03 0.47
C ILE A 49 -18.96 -1.85 1.43
N LEU A 50 -18.22 -0.77 1.20
CA LEU A 50 -18.30 0.46 1.99
C LEU A 50 -19.71 1.07 1.98
N ARG A 51 -20.37 1.09 0.82
CA ARG A 51 -21.79 1.53 0.72
C ARG A 51 -22.72 0.65 1.56
N LYS A 52 -22.55 -0.68 1.50
CA LYS A 52 -23.39 -1.63 2.24
C LYS A 52 -23.18 -1.52 3.76
N ILE A 53 -21.93 -1.37 4.20
CA ILE A 53 -21.63 -1.14 5.63
C ILE A 53 -22.30 0.15 6.09
N LYS A 54 -22.14 1.24 5.35
CA LYS A 54 -22.75 2.54 5.70
C LYS A 54 -24.27 2.46 5.79
N SER A 55 -24.94 1.79 4.86
CA SER A 55 -26.40 1.63 4.91
C SER A 55 -26.86 0.81 6.11
N VAL A 56 -26.15 -0.28 6.45
CA VAL A 56 -26.47 -1.12 7.62
C VAL A 56 -26.26 -0.35 8.92
N THR A 57 -25.15 0.40 9.05
CA THR A 57 -24.87 1.22 10.22
C THR A 57 -25.92 2.31 10.41
N ASN A 58 -26.34 3.00 9.34
CA ASN A 58 -27.37 4.03 9.42
C ASN A 58 -28.72 3.45 9.84
N HIS A 59 -29.14 2.34 9.23
CA HIS A 59 -30.40 1.70 9.58
C HIS A 59 -30.44 1.22 11.04
N LYS A 60 -29.34 0.65 11.54
CA LYS A 60 -29.20 0.29 12.96
C LYS A 60 -29.32 1.52 13.88
N LYS A 61 -28.87 2.69 13.46
CA LYS A 61 -28.98 3.94 14.23
C LYS A 61 -30.41 4.50 14.24
N GLU A 62 -31.19 4.26 13.20
CA GLU A 62 -32.60 4.68 13.11
C GLU A 62 -33.57 3.75 13.87
N THR A 63 -33.12 2.53 14.18
CA THR A 63 -33.94 1.48 14.84
C THR A 63 -33.63 1.31 16.33
N ILE A 64 -32.71 2.10 16.89
CA ILE A 64 -32.36 2.19 18.31
C ILE A 64 -32.76 3.58 18.80
#